data_AF-A0A7J7LEU3-F1
#
_entry.id   AF-A0A7J7LEU3-F1
#
_cell.length_a   1.000
_cell.length_b   1.000
_cell.length_c   1.000
_cell.angle_alpha   90.00
_cell.angle_beta   90.00
_cell.angle_gamma   90.00
#
_symmetry.space_group_name_H-M   'P 1'
#
loop_
_entity.id
_entity.type
_entity.pdbx_description
1 polymer ?
#
loop_
_entity_poly.entity_id
_entity_poly.type
_entity_poly.pdbx_seq_one_letter_code
_entity_poly.pdbx_strand_id
1 'polypeptide(L)'
;MTISWNVGDWNSMISGLATHGLAYDAFEMFRKMERMDIEPNEITFLGVLSACSHRGAGHLEKALKVLQDCPLKLMFWHGRLFLAPA
;
A
#
# COMPACT_ATOMS: atom_id res chain seq x y z
N MET A 1 28.34 -2.67 5.43
CA MET A 1 27.38 -1.55 5.59
C MET A 1 26.03 -2.07 5.15
N THR A 2 25.25 -2.65 6.05
CA THR A 2 23.89 -3.11 5.74
C THR A 2 23.00 -1.87 5.69
N ILE A 3 22.39 -1.61 4.54
CA ILE A 3 21.48 -0.48 4.36
C ILE A 3 20.22 -0.82 5.17
N SER A 4 20.00 -0.09 6.26
CA SER A 4 18.80 -0.20 7.10
C SER A 4 17.68 0.60 6.44
N TRP A 5 16.80 -0.06 5.71
CA TRP A 5 15.62 0.56 5.10
C TRP A 5 14.60 0.91 6.18
N ASN A 6 14.21 2.17 6.30
CA ASN A 6 13.13 2.60 7.19
C ASN A 6 11.81 2.75 6.42
N VAL A 7 10.70 2.92 7.14
CA VAL A 7 9.35 3.09 6.56
C VAL A 7 9.29 4.23 5.54
N GLY A 8 10.01 5.33 5.77
CA GLY A 8 10.11 6.45 4.84
C GLY A 8 10.77 6.08 3.52
N ASP A 9 11.85 5.30 3.55
CA ASP A 9 12.56 4.85 2.34
C ASP A 9 11.68 3.92 1.49
N TRP A 10 10.94 3.01 2.15
CA TRP A 10 9.93 2.15 1.49
C TRP A 10 8.83 2.97 0.85
N ASN A 11 8.32 3.98 1.56
CA ASN A 11 7.29 4.88 1.07
C ASN A 11 7.75 5.67 -0.15
N SER A 12 8.98 6.17 -0.14
CA SER A 12 9.57 6.86 -1.29
C SER A 12 9.69 5.94 -2.49
N MET A 13 10.13 4.70 -2.31
CA MET A 13 10.21 3.72 -3.39
C MET A 13 8.82 3.39 -3.96
N ILE A 14 7.86 3.07 -3.09
CA ILE A 14 6.49 2.70 -3.50
C ILE A 14 5.78 3.87 -4.18
N SER A 15 5.94 5.09 -3.67
CA SER A 15 5.39 6.30 -4.30
C SER A 15 6.03 6.58 -5.65
N GLY A 16 7.35 6.36 -5.78
CA GLY A 16 8.06 6.47 -7.06
C GLY A 16 7.56 5.44 -8.08
N LEU A 17 7.34 4.20 -7.65
CA LEU A 17 6.76 3.18 -8.53
C LEU A 17 5.31 3.53 -8.91
N ALA A 18 4.55 4.10 -7.98
CA ALA A 18 3.17 4.53 -8.21
C ALA A 18 3.03 5.62 -9.27
N THR A 19 3.88 6.65 -9.23
CA THR A 19 3.85 7.74 -10.21
C THR A 19 4.20 7.29 -11.62
N HIS A 20 4.97 6.20 -11.76
CA HIS A 20 5.28 5.56 -13.04
C HIS A 20 4.25 4.49 -13.42
N GLY A 21 3.17 4.36 -12.64
CA GLY A 21 2.12 3.36 -12.80
C GLY A 21 2.61 1.93 -12.57
N LEU A 22 3.81 1.69 -12.04
CA LEU A 22 4.40 0.36 -11.81
C LEU A 22 3.76 -0.32 -10.59
N ALA A 23 2.46 -0.62 -10.69
CA ALA A 23 1.65 -1.21 -9.64
C ALA A 23 2.17 -2.55 -9.13
N TYR A 24 2.67 -3.40 -10.04
CA TYR A 24 3.21 -4.70 -9.68
C TYR A 24 4.47 -4.56 -8.81
N ASP A 25 5.42 -3.71 -9.23
CA ASP A 25 6.65 -3.46 -8.50
C ASP A 25 6.38 -2.78 -7.15
N ALA A 26 5.43 -1.84 -7.11
CA ALA A 26 4.98 -1.19 -5.87
C ALA A 26 4.42 -2.22 -4.87
N PHE A 27 3.62 -3.16 -5.36
CA PHE A 27 3.06 -4.25 -4.56
C PHE A 27 4.13 -5.25 -4.10
N GLU A 28 5.13 -5.55 -4.93
CA GLU A 28 6.24 -6.40 -4.55
C GLU A 28 7.10 -5.79 -3.44
N MET A 29 7.33 -4.46 -3.50
CA MET A 29 8.01 -3.72 -2.44
C MET A 29 7.21 -3.74 -1.14
N PHE A 30 5.90 -3.54 -1.20
CA PHE A 30 5.02 -3.68 -0.06
C PHE A 30 5.13 -5.07 0.60
N ARG A 31 5.05 -6.16 -0.18
CA ARG A 31 5.24 -7.52 0.34
C ARG A 31 6.63 -7.78 0.89
N LYS A 32 7.64 -7.06 0.41
CA LYS A 32 9.00 -7.16 0.93
C LYS A 32 9.12 -6.48 2.28
N MET A 33 8.45 -5.33 2.45
CA MET A 33 8.32 -4.63 3.72
C MET A 33 7.66 -5.51 4.79
N GLU A 34 6.54 -6.16 4.47
CA GLU A 34 5.87 -7.12 5.37
C GLU A 34 6.77 -8.32 5.73
N ARG A 35 7.47 -8.89 4.74
CA ARG A 35 8.41 -10.01 4.98
C ARG A 35 9.60 -9.62 5.85
N MET A 36 9.90 -8.32 5.95
CA MET A 36 10.96 -7.79 6.81
C MET A 36 10.43 -7.37 8.19
N ASP A 37 9.18 -7.68 8.51
CA ASP A 37 8.52 -7.30 9.78
C ASP A 37 8.49 -5.78 9.98
N ILE A 38 8.48 -5.04 8.87
CA ILE A 38 8.38 -3.58 8.88
C ILE A 38 6.90 -3.24 8.66
N GLU A 39 6.28 -2.60 9.64
CA GLU A 39 4.86 -2.29 9.58
C GLU A 39 4.57 -1.19 8.54
N PRO A 40 3.76 -1.50 7.51
CA PRO A 40 3.36 -0.52 6.51
C PRO A 40 2.49 0.58 7.12
N ASN A 41 2.67 1.81 6.65
CA ASN A 41 1.86 2.94 7.12
C ASN A 41 0.88 3.41 6.05
N GLU A 42 0.02 4.36 6.42
CA GLU A 42 -1.01 4.95 5.54
C GLU A 42 -0.44 5.44 4.21
N ILE A 43 0.78 5.99 4.21
CA ILE A 43 1.48 6.49 3.02
C ILE A 43 1.89 5.31 2.11
N THR A 44 2.37 4.21 2.69
CA THR A 44 2.71 2.99 1.95
C THR A 44 1.50 2.50 1.14
N PHE A 45 0.36 2.42 1.80
CA PHE A 45 -0.89 1.95 1.21
C PHE A 45 -1.44 2.90 0.15
N LEU A 46 -1.39 4.21 0.41
CA LEU A 46 -1.78 5.22 -0.57
C LEU A 46 -0.92 5.11 -1.84
N GLY A 47 0.39 4.87 -1.69
CA GLY A 47 1.30 4.64 -2.80
C GLY A 47 0.88 3.43 -3.64
N VAL A 48 0.63 2.28 -3.02
CA VAL A 48 0.18 1.06 -3.74
C VAL A 48 -1.16 1.29 -4.44
N LEU A 49 -2.14 1.91 -3.78
CA LEU A 49 -3.45 2.24 -4.38
C LEU A 49 -3.34 3.20 -5.56
N SER A 50 -2.50 4.23 -5.42
CA SER A 50 -2.22 5.20 -6.48
C SER A 50 -1.61 4.50 -7.70
N ALA A 51 -0.65 3.60 -7.47
CA ALA A 51 -0.03 2.80 -8.53
C ALA A 51 -1.06 1.98 -9.31
N CYS A 52 -1.99 1.33 -8.60
CA CYS A 52 -3.06 0.53 -9.18
C CYS A 52 -4.09 1.38 -9.93
N SER A 53 -4.36 2.60 -9.49
CA SER A 53 -5.31 3.53 -10.13
C SER A 53 -4.84 3.95 -11.53
N HIS A 54 -3.51 4.01 -11.75
CA HIS A 54 -2.94 4.35 -13.06
C HIS A 54 -3.02 3.22 -14.11
N ARG A 55 -3.16 1.94 -13.70
CA ARG A 55 -3.21 0.79 -14.62
C ARG A 55 -4.52 -0.02 -14.50
N GLY A 56 -5.66 0.66 -14.54
CA GLY A 56 -6.97 0.02 -14.74
C GLY A 56 -7.45 -0.87 -13.58
N ALA A 57 -8.77 -0.98 -13.45
CA ALA A 57 -9.45 -1.55 -12.29
C ALA A 57 -9.02 -2.98 -11.86
N GLY A 58 -8.44 -3.78 -12.76
CA GLY A 58 -8.08 -5.19 -12.49
C GLY A 58 -6.98 -5.40 -11.44
N HIS A 59 -6.10 -4.41 -11.21
CA HIS A 59 -5.08 -4.51 -10.14
C HIS A 59 -5.52 -3.83 -8.84
N LEU A 60 -6.46 -2.89 -8.91
CA LEU A 60 -7.01 -2.18 -7.76
C LEU A 60 -7.76 -3.13 -6.83
N GLU A 61 -8.50 -4.09 -7.37
CA GLU A 61 -9.30 -5.03 -6.57
C GLU A 61 -8.43 -5.97 -5.72
N LYS A 62 -7.30 -6.43 -6.29
CA LYS A 62 -6.31 -7.25 -5.56
C LYS A 62 -5.60 -6.47 -4.48
N ALA A 63 -5.15 -5.25 -4.80
CA ALA A 63 -4.54 -4.37 -3.82
C ALA A 63 -5.52 -4.06 -2.69
N LEU A 64 -6.76 -3.68 -3.02
CA LEU A 64 -7.79 -3.40 -2.03
C LEU A 64 -8.08 -4.58 -1.11
N LYS A 65 -8.15 -5.81 -1.64
CA LYS A 65 -8.38 -7.00 -0.82
C LYS A 65 -7.27 -7.24 0.19
N VAL A 66 -6.02 -7.02 -0.21
CA VAL A 66 -4.85 -7.12 0.70
C VAL A 66 -4.90 -6.01 1.76
N LEU A 67 -5.33 -4.81 1.38
CA LEU A 67 -5.51 -3.70 2.32
C LEU A 67 -6.70 -3.89 3.28
N GLN A 68 -7.73 -4.61 2.85
CA GLN A 68 -8.90 -4.93 3.69
C GLN A 68 -8.54 -5.92 4.81
N ASP A 69 -7.55 -6.78 4.60
CA ASP A 69 -7.05 -7.71 5.62
C ASP A 69 -6.09 -7.01 6.63
N CYS A 70 -5.55 -5.84 6.30
CA CYS A 70 -4.75 -5.06 7.23
C CYS A 70 -5.63 -4.32 8.26
N PRO A 71 -5.25 -4.28 9.55
CA PRO A 71 -6.02 -3.60 10.60
C PRO A 71 -6.07 -2.08 10.45
N LEU A 72 -5.29 -1.51 9.52
CA LEU A 72 -5.39 -0.12 9.13
C LEU A 72 -6.64 0.09 8.29
N LYS A 73 -7.76 0.30 8.99
CA LYS A 73 -8.99 0.87 8.46
C LYS A 73 -8.67 2.11 7.64
N LEU A 74 -8.44 1.93 6.35
CA LEU A 74 -8.60 2.97 5.36
C LEU A 74 -10.08 3.39 5.43
N MET A 75 -10.34 4.46 6.20
CA MET A 75 -11.65 5.04 6.48
C MET A 75 -12.40 5.56 5.24
N PHE A 76 -12.04 5.14 4.04
CA PHE A 76 -12.58 5.70 2.81
C PHE A 76 -12.77 4.63 1.73
N TRP A 77 -13.62 3.65 2.01
CA TRP A 77 -14.31 2.96 0.92
C TRP A 77 -15.81 3.28 0.98
N HIS A 78 -16.31 3.93 -0.07
CA HIS A 78 -17.71 4.29 -0.32
C HIS A 78 -18.32 5.40 0.56
N GLY A 79 -17.52 6.31 1.12
CA GLY A 79 -18.05 7.54 1.73
C GLY A 79 -18.98 7.32 2.93
N ARG A 80 -18.89 6.17 3.61
CA ARG A 80 -19.62 5.91 4.86
C ARG A 80 -18.65 5.49 5.95
N LEU A 81 -18.65 6.28 7.02
CA LEU A 81 -17.98 6.00 8.28
C LEU A 81 -18.56 4.70 8.86
N PHE A 82 -17.84 3.58 8.76
CA PHE A 82 -18.19 2.37 9.51
C PHE A 82 -17.44 2.40 10.85
N LEU A 83 -18.21 2.67 11.91
CA LEU A 83 -17.79 2.47 13.29
C LEU A 83 -17.28 1.03 13.47
N ALA A 84 -16.15 0.88 14.15
CA ALA A 84 -15.70 -0.41 14.66
C ALA A 84 -16.79 -1.01 15.56
N PRO A 85 -17.14 -2.31 15.44
CA PRO A 85 -17.66 -3.00 16.61
C PRO A 85 -16.51 -3.17 17.62
N ALA A 86 -16.86 -2.95 18.88
CA ALA A 86 -16.02 -3.14 20.06
C ALA A 86 -15.56 -4.60 20.22
#